data_AF-A0A519VTG9-F1
#
_entry.id   AF-A0A519VTG9-F1
#
_cell.length_a   1.000
_cell.length_b   1.000
_cell.length_c   1.000
_cell.angle_alpha   90.00
_cell.angle_beta   90.00
_cell.angle_gamma   90.00
#
_symmetry.space_group_name_H-M   'P 1'
#
loop_
_entity.id
_entity.type
_entity.pdbx_description
1 polymer ?
#
loop_
_entity_poly.entity_id
_entity_poly.type
_entity_poly.pdbx_seq_one_letter_code
_entity_poly.pdbx_strand_id
1 'polypeptide(L)'
;MQKLIVILLFFIPTLSFSQTDKNFVYENKIYLPNIKTVLCYNSTREQSLPVIQLNSSETITFSFDDLLAGTKNYWYSIEHCTSDWQPSRISTIDYLGGFNDDRIIYYRYSSNTTRKYTHYELNFPN
;
A
#
# COMPACT_ATOMS: atom_id res chain seq x y z
N MET A 1 -26.45 -59.52 -4.85
CA MET A 1 -27.04 -58.35 -4.17
C MET A 1 -25.95 -57.67 -3.37
N GLN A 2 -25.55 -56.48 -3.83
CA GLN A 2 -24.50 -55.62 -3.27
C GLN A 2 -24.77 -55.31 -1.80
N LYS A 3 -23.79 -55.51 -0.92
CA LYS A 3 -23.78 -54.88 0.40
C LYS A 3 -22.38 -54.33 0.71
N LEU A 4 -22.26 -53.05 0.39
CA LEU A 4 -21.48 -52.01 1.08
C LEU A 4 -20.04 -52.37 1.48
N ILE A 5 -19.12 -52.31 0.51
CA ILE A 5 -17.68 -52.12 0.77
C ILE A 5 -17.24 -50.86 0.02
N VAL A 6 -17.84 -49.68 0.30
CA VAL A 6 -17.40 -48.40 -0.30
C VAL A 6 -17.75 -47.21 0.60
N ILE A 7 -17.44 -47.21 1.89
CA ILE A 7 -17.56 -45.96 2.68
C ILE A 7 -16.55 -45.93 3.84
N LEU A 8 -15.26 -45.96 3.54
CA LEU A 8 -14.24 -45.61 4.55
C LEU A 8 -13.05 -44.90 3.89
N LEU A 9 -13.33 -43.84 3.12
CA LEU A 9 -12.29 -43.08 2.41
C LEU A 9 -12.54 -41.56 2.36
N PHE A 10 -13.36 -41.00 3.24
CA PHE A 10 -13.57 -39.55 3.29
C PHE A 10 -13.88 -39.05 4.70
N PHE A 11 -12.87 -39.04 5.57
CA PHE A 11 -12.88 -38.18 6.76
C PHE A 11 -11.45 -37.76 7.10
N ILE A 12 -10.72 -37.24 6.10
CA ILE A 12 -9.60 -36.33 6.39
C ILE A 12 -10.26 -34.97 6.54
N PRO A 13 -10.37 -34.38 7.74
CA PRO A 13 -10.72 -32.97 7.83
C PRO A 13 -9.57 -32.23 7.14
N THR A 14 -9.82 -31.76 5.92
CA THR A 14 -8.97 -30.75 5.32
C THR A 14 -9.00 -29.57 6.28
N LEU A 15 -7.93 -29.38 7.05
CA LEU A 15 -7.64 -28.12 7.72
C LEU A 15 -7.48 -27.09 6.61
N SER A 16 -8.61 -26.54 6.17
CA SER A 16 -8.65 -25.36 5.35
C SER A 16 -8.08 -24.24 6.21
N PHE A 17 -6.77 -24.01 6.09
CA PHE A 17 -6.19 -22.75 6.51
C PHE A 17 -6.86 -21.68 5.65
N SER A 18 -7.89 -21.03 6.21
CA SER A 18 -8.39 -19.78 5.63
C SER A 18 -7.18 -18.86 5.51
N GLN A 19 -6.97 -18.33 4.31
CA GLN A 19 -5.90 -17.37 4.09
C GLN A 19 -6.14 -16.20 5.04
N THR A 20 -5.11 -15.85 5.80
CA THR A 20 -5.11 -14.74 6.75
C THR A 20 -5.74 -13.50 6.12
N ASP A 21 -6.88 -13.05 6.62
CA ASP A 21 -7.35 -11.70 6.36
C ASP A 21 -6.22 -10.77 6.80
N LYS A 22 -5.59 -10.11 5.83
CA LYS A 22 -4.58 -9.10 6.13
C LYS A 22 -5.31 -7.92 6.75
N ASN A 23 -5.38 -7.90 8.07
CA ASN A 23 -5.85 -6.75 8.82
C ASN A 23 -4.84 -5.61 8.61
N PHE A 24 -5.19 -4.71 7.70
CA PHE A 24 -4.49 -3.44 7.56
C PHE A 24 -4.80 -2.58 8.78
N VAL A 25 -3.77 -1.94 9.31
CA VAL A 25 -3.87 -0.93 10.37
C VAL A 25 -3.62 0.45 9.77
N TYR A 26 -4.28 1.47 10.32
CA TYR A 26 -4.13 2.87 9.93
C TYR A 26 -2.94 3.52 10.67
N GLU A 27 -1.80 2.86 10.60
CA GLU A 27 -0.53 3.29 11.18
C GLU A 27 0.58 3.19 10.12
N ASN A 28 1.70 3.87 10.34
CA ASN A 28 2.85 3.74 9.44
C ASN A 28 3.44 2.32 9.53
N LYS A 29 3.14 1.49 8.52
CA LYS A 29 3.53 0.08 8.50
C LYS A 29 3.88 -0.40 7.09
N ILE A 30 5.01 -1.10 7.00
CA ILE A 30 5.47 -1.75 5.77
C ILE A 30 5.07 -3.24 5.82
N TYR A 31 4.23 -3.68 4.89
CA TYR A 31 3.73 -5.07 4.84
C TYR A 31 4.57 -6.00 3.96
N LEU A 32 5.30 -5.45 3.00
CA LEU A 32 6.09 -6.22 2.04
C LEU A 32 7.58 -6.12 2.38
N PRO A 33 8.29 -7.24 2.56
CA PRO A 33 9.68 -7.23 3.03
C PRO A 33 10.67 -6.62 2.04
N ASN A 34 10.34 -6.61 0.75
CA ASN A 34 11.12 -6.00 -0.33
C ASN A 34 10.96 -4.48 -0.43
N ILE A 35 9.94 -3.91 0.22
CA ILE A 35 9.75 -2.46 0.26
C ILE A 35 10.65 -1.87 1.35
N LYS A 36 11.47 -0.90 0.97
CA LYS A 36 12.43 -0.22 1.84
C LYS A 36 12.38 1.28 1.61
N THR A 37 13.02 2.02 2.52
CA THR A 37 13.20 3.47 2.41
C THR A 37 11.89 4.20 2.18
N VAL A 38 10.83 3.84 2.93
CA VAL A 38 9.55 4.54 2.83
C VAL A 38 9.70 5.92 3.46
N LEU A 39 9.51 6.96 2.67
CA LEU A 39 9.61 8.36 3.08
C LEU A 39 8.31 9.08 2.76
N CYS A 40 7.93 10.02 3.63
CA CYS A 40 6.76 10.87 3.46
C CYS A 40 7.03 12.22 4.12
N TYR A 41 7.11 13.29 3.35
CA TYR A 41 7.54 14.61 3.82
C TYR A 41 6.95 15.74 2.97
N ASN A 42 6.93 16.97 3.46
CA ASN A 42 6.59 18.14 2.64
C ASN A 42 7.66 18.34 1.56
N SER A 43 7.28 18.37 0.28
CA SER A 43 8.18 18.33 -0.88
C SER A 43 9.26 19.42 -0.93
N THR A 44 9.07 20.52 -0.20
CA THR A 44 10.07 21.61 -0.09
C THR A 44 11.11 21.38 1.02
N ARG A 45 10.86 20.42 1.93
CA ARG A 45 11.62 20.15 3.15
C ARG A 45 11.69 18.64 3.44
N GLU A 46 12.70 17.96 2.89
CA GLU A 46 12.85 16.50 2.94
C GLU A 46 12.83 15.88 4.36
N GLN A 47 13.29 16.61 5.37
CA GLN A 47 13.34 16.15 6.76
C GLN A 47 12.18 16.65 7.63
N SER A 48 11.08 17.06 7.02
CA SER A 48 9.91 17.59 7.71
C SER A 48 8.83 16.55 7.94
N LEU A 49 7.87 16.87 8.81
CA LEU A 49 6.62 16.12 8.90
C LEU A 49 5.82 16.27 7.58
N PRO A 50 5.04 15.26 7.18
CA PRO A 50 4.20 15.29 5.99
C PRO A 50 2.95 16.14 6.23
N VAL A 51 3.15 17.44 6.43
CA VAL A 51 2.10 18.43 6.69
C VAL A 51 2.22 19.55 5.66
N ILE A 52 1.09 19.91 5.08
CA ILE A 52 0.94 20.99 4.10
C ILE A 52 -0.24 21.88 4.49
N GLN A 53 -0.19 23.15 4.12
CA GLN A 53 -1.32 24.06 4.29
C GLN A 53 -2.41 23.75 3.26
N LEU A 54 -3.66 23.59 3.73
CA LEU A 54 -4.82 23.41 2.84
C LEU A 54 -4.97 24.61 1.89
N ASN A 55 -5.30 24.33 0.62
CA ASN A 55 -5.43 25.33 -0.46
C ASN A 55 -4.16 26.14 -0.75
N SER A 56 -2.98 25.60 -0.42
CA SER A 56 -1.69 26.17 -0.82
C SER A 56 -1.10 25.44 -2.03
N SER A 57 0.07 25.88 -2.50
CA SER A 57 0.88 25.18 -3.49
C SER A 57 1.85 24.15 -2.88
N GLU A 58 1.82 23.95 -1.56
CA GLU A 58 2.65 22.94 -0.91
C GLU A 58 2.17 21.52 -1.28
N THR A 59 3.12 20.61 -1.38
CA THR A 59 2.89 19.21 -1.72
C THR A 59 3.61 18.29 -0.72
N ILE A 60 3.16 17.05 -0.66
CA ILE A 60 3.81 15.94 0.05
C ILE A 60 4.48 15.07 -1.00
N THR A 61 5.73 14.69 -0.76
CA THR A 61 6.41 13.64 -1.50
C THR A 61 6.37 12.36 -0.69
N PHE A 62 5.80 11.31 -1.28
CA PHE A 62 5.82 9.95 -0.79
C PHE A 62 6.69 9.09 -1.70
N SER A 63 7.65 8.35 -1.16
CA SER A 63 8.54 7.52 -1.96
C SER A 63 8.96 6.24 -1.24
N PHE A 64 9.34 5.24 -2.03
CA PHE A 64 9.87 3.97 -1.53
C PHE A 64 10.71 3.26 -2.59
N ASP A 65 11.54 2.32 -2.13
CA ASP A 65 12.33 1.45 -2.98
C ASP A 65 11.77 0.03 -2.97
N ASP A 66 11.57 -0.57 -4.15
CA ASP A 66 11.33 -2.00 -4.30
C ASP A 66 12.63 -2.75 -4.63
N LEU A 67 13.13 -3.52 -3.67
CA LEU A 67 14.36 -4.32 -3.80
C LEU A 67 14.24 -5.57 -4.69
N LEU A 68 13.07 -5.86 -5.25
CA LEU A 68 12.90 -6.86 -6.33
C LEU A 68 13.25 -6.29 -7.70
N ALA A 69 13.40 -4.96 -7.81
CA ALA A 69 13.68 -4.25 -9.05
C ALA A 69 12.63 -4.54 -10.16
N GLY A 70 12.93 -4.09 -11.39
CA GLY A 70 12.03 -4.20 -12.53
C GLY A 70 10.82 -3.26 -12.43
N THR A 71 9.92 -3.34 -13.40
CA THR A 71 8.68 -2.55 -13.43
C THR A 71 7.56 -3.30 -12.74
N LYS A 72 6.90 -2.64 -11.79
CA LYS A 72 5.64 -3.09 -11.21
C LYS A 72 4.65 -1.94 -11.20
N ASN A 73 3.37 -2.29 -11.24
CA ASN A 73 2.31 -1.32 -11.06
C ASN A 73 1.96 -1.24 -9.58
N TYR A 74 2.24 -0.10 -8.96
CA TYR A 74 1.76 0.24 -7.62
C TYR A 74 0.62 1.25 -7.75
N TRP A 75 -0.42 1.02 -6.95
CA TRP A 75 -1.57 1.92 -6.81
C TRP A 75 -1.59 2.47 -5.39
N TYR A 76 -2.06 3.69 -5.23
CA TYR A 76 -2.24 4.34 -3.94
C TYR A 76 -3.70 4.77 -3.76
N SER A 77 -4.10 4.87 -2.49
CA SER A 77 -5.38 5.44 -2.08
C SER A 77 -5.20 6.43 -0.94
N ILE A 78 -6.15 7.36 -0.80
CA ILE A 78 -6.17 8.39 0.24
C ILE A 78 -7.41 8.19 1.10
N GLU A 79 -7.18 7.83 2.37
CA GLU A 79 -8.24 7.61 3.35
C GLU A 79 -8.33 8.81 4.31
N HIS A 80 -9.50 9.43 4.39
CA HIS A 80 -9.75 10.47 5.38
C HIS A 80 -10.02 9.86 6.76
N CYS A 81 -9.18 10.19 7.74
CA CYS A 81 -9.27 9.69 9.11
C CYS A 81 -9.75 10.75 10.12
N THR A 82 -10.36 10.30 11.22
CA THR A 82 -10.59 11.10 12.42
C THR A 82 -9.29 11.33 13.20
N SER A 83 -9.33 12.17 14.22
CA SER A 83 -8.13 12.56 15.01
C SER A 83 -7.43 11.39 15.73
N ASP A 84 -8.13 10.28 15.92
CA ASP A 84 -7.64 9.01 16.48
C ASP A 84 -7.21 8.01 15.39
N TRP A 85 -7.02 8.48 14.16
CA TRP A 85 -6.57 7.70 13.00
C TRP A 85 -7.49 6.54 12.61
N GLN A 86 -8.78 6.64 12.92
CA GLN A 86 -9.79 5.72 12.39
C GLN A 86 -10.40 6.29 11.10
N PRO A 87 -10.79 5.44 10.13
CA PRO A 87 -11.52 5.89 8.94
C PRO A 87 -12.75 6.69 9.34
N SER A 88 -12.88 7.87 8.75
CA SER A 88 -14.05 8.69 8.95
C SER A 88 -15.26 8.13 8.18
N ARG A 89 -16.45 8.67 8.43
CA ARG A 89 -17.65 8.37 7.65
C ARG A 89 -17.87 9.34 6.49
N ILE A 90 -16.88 10.17 6.17
CA ILE A 90 -16.95 11.15 5.08
C ILE A 90 -16.79 10.42 3.75
N SER A 91 -17.64 10.73 2.78
CA SER A 91 -17.55 10.13 1.46
C SER A 91 -16.29 10.61 0.75
N THR A 92 -15.64 9.73 -0.01
CA THR A 92 -14.45 10.09 -0.81
C THR A 92 -14.68 11.30 -1.72
N ILE A 93 -15.88 11.44 -2.29
CA ILE A 93 -16.22 12.57 -3.17
C ILE A 93 -16.24 13.92 -2.44
N ASP A 94 -16.37 13.92 -1.11
CA ASP A 94 -16.43 15.14 -0.31
C ASP A 94 -15.01 15.67 0.03
N TYR A 95 -13.98 14.81 0.01
CA TYR A 95 -12.61 15.19 0.37
C TYR A 95 -11.56 15.01 -0.75
N LEU A 96 -11.88 14.31 -1.84
CA LEU A 96 -11.04 14.20 -3.03
C LEU A 96 -11.69 14.84 -4.25
N GLY A 97 -10.90 15.62 -5.00
CA GLY A 97 -11.27 16.17 -6.32
C GLY A 97 -11.02 15.21 -7.49
N GLY A 98 -10.72 13.94 -7.23
CA GLY A 98 -10.29 12.95 -8.23
C GLY A 98 -10.64 11.52 -7.83
N PHE A 99 -9.97 10.54 -8.44
CA PHE A 99 -10.18 9.12 -8.12
C PHE A 99 -9.43 8.73 -6.84
N ASN A 100 -10.02 7.85 -6.03
CA ASN A 100 -9.36 7.35 -4.81
C ASN A 100 -8.18 6.46 -5.16
N ASP A 101 -8.33 5.59 -6.16
CA ASP A 101 -7.28 4.68 -6.58
C ASP A 101 -6.60 5.22 -7.84
N ASP A 102 -5.33 5.59 -7.73
CA ASP A 102 -4.51 5.99 -8.87
C ASP A 102 -3.14 5.29 -8.86
N ARG A 103 -2.53 5.19 -10.05
CA ARG A 103 -1.28 4.47 -10.28
C ARG A 103 -0.08 5.39 -10.10
N ILE A 104 0.92 4.90 -9.38
CA ILE A 104 2.23 5.56 -9.30
C ILE A 104 2.96 5.37 -10.63
N ILE A 105 3.04 6.43 -11.43
CA ILE A 105 3.68 6.41 -12.76
C ILE A 105 5.13 6.88 -12.76
N TYR A 106 5.56 7.61 -11.72
CA TYR A 106 6.94 8.08 -11.60
C TYR A 106 7.79 7.03 -10.89
N TYR A 107 8.69 6.42 -11.64
CA TYR A 107 9.66 5.48 -11.10
C TYR A 107 10.97 5.51 -11.89
N ARG A 108 12.06 5.09 -11.24
CA ARG A 108 13.39 5.00 -11.83
C ARG A 108 14.14 3.77 -11.34
N TYR A 109 14.92 3.15 -12.22
CA TYR A 109 15.77 2.02 -11.83
C TYR A 109 17.03 2.50 -11.11
N SER A 110 17.50 1.70 -10.15
CA SER A 110 18.81 1.88 -9.55
C SER A 110 19.93 1.82 -10.60
N SER A 111 20.90 2.74 -10.53
CA SER A 111 22.07 2.78 -11.41
C SER A 111 23.36 2.59 -10.58
N ASN A 112 24.30 1.80 -11.09
CA ASN A 112 25.61 1.55 -10.47
C ASN A 112 25.58 1.13 -8.98
N THR A 113 24.51 0.48 -8.53
CA THR A 113 24.37 -0.04 -7.17
C THR A 113 24.65 -1.54 -7.09
N THR A 114 25.22 -1.99 -5.97
CA THR A 114 25.40 -3.42 -5.66
C THR A 114 24.06 -4.13 -5.47
N ARG A 115 23.09 -3.47 -4.83
CA ARG A 115 21.71 -3.96 -4.69
C ARG A 115 20.82 -3.25 -5.69
N LYS A 116 20.19 -4.03 -6.59
CA LYS A 116 19.20 -3.51 -7.53
C LYS A 116 17.89 -3.17 -6.82
N TYR A 117 17.29 -2.06 -7.21
CA TYR A 117 15.96 -1.63 -6.78
C TYR A 117 15.29 -0.78 -7.85
N THR A 118 13.97 -0.61 -7.72
CA THR A 118 13.21 0.40 -8.46
C THR A 118 12.65 1.39 -7.45
N HIS A 119 12.96 2.66 -7.64
CA HIS A 119 12.45 3.74 -6.79
C HIS A 119 11.14 4.25 -7.36
N TYR A 120 10.12 4.34 -6.52
CA TYR A 120 8.80 4.87 -6.85
C TYR A 120 8.56 6.16 -6.07
N GLU A 121 7.92 7.13 -6.71
CA GLU A 121 7.70 8.46 -6.15
C GLU A 121 6.29 8.96 -6.51
N LEU A 122 5.65 9.59 -5.55
CA LEU A 122 4.34 10.22 -5.67
C LEU A 122 4.42 11.61 -5.06
N ASN A 123 3.99 12.63 -5.79
CA ASN A 123 3.72 13.95 -5.23
C ASN A 123 2.20 14.10 -5.09
N PHE A 124 1.75 14.62 -3.96
CA PHE A 124 0.34 14.84 -3.65
C PHE A 124 0.14 16.25 -3.05
N PRO A 125 -0.92 16.99 -3.41
CA PRO A 125 -1.91 16.70 -4.47
C PRO A 125 -1.28 16.65 -5.88
N ASN A 126 -1.90 15.93 -6.83
CA ASN A 126 -1.47 15.79 -8.23
C ASN A 126 -2.63 15.90 -9.23
#